data_AF-A0ABD2MLD7-F1
#
_entry.id   AF-A0ABD2MLD7-F1
#
_cell.length_a   1.000
_cell.length_b   1.000
_cell.length_c   1.000
_cell.angle_alpha   90.00
_cell.angle_beta   90.00
_cell.angle_gamma   90.00
#
_symmetry.space_group_name_H-M   'P 1'
#
loop_
_entity.id
_entity.type
_entity.pdbx_description
1 polymer ?
#
loop_
_entity_poly.entity_id
_entity_poly.type
_entity_poly.pdbx_seq_one_letter_code
_entity_poly.pdbx_strand_id
1 'polypeptide(L)'
;MKKSGKSPGPMFLGNRPSEDNGEIAHLFAEFFSEVFTAHHIVSPNFNIPEVLDLTTVSFSSAELFDGINSLKPSKPCGPDGIPSILLRNC
;
A
#
# COMPACT_ATOMS: atom_id res chain seq x y z
N MET A 1 18.09 -7.62 27.17
CA MET A 1 19.12 -7.59 26.11
C MET A 1 18.67 -6.59 25.05
N LYS A 2 19.28 -5.40 24.98
CA LYS A 2 19.02 -4.45 23.88
C LYS A 2 19.68 -5.01 22.63
N LYS A 3 18.92 -5.26 21.56
CA LYS A 3 19.50 -5.49 20.23
C LYS A 3 20.19 -4.17 19.84
N SER A 4 21.52 -4.12 19.84
CA SER A 4 22.23 -3.08 19.11
C SER A 4 21.98 -3.37 17.63
N GLY A 5 20.99 -2.69 17.05
CA GLY A 5 20.84 -2.68 15.60
C GLY A 5 22.15 -2.15 15.05
N LYS A 6 22.88 -2.97 14.27
CA LYS A 6 24.01 -2.48 13.50
C LYS A 6 23.46 -1.39 12.60
N SER A 7 23.96 -0.16 12.76
CA SER A 7 23.66 0.91 11.82
C SER A 7 24.17 0.49 10.43
N PRO A 8 23.54 0.98 9.35
CA PRO A 8 24.08 0.81 8.02
C PRO A 8 25.54 1.28 7.98
N GLY A 9 26.34 0.69 7.10
CA GLY A 9 27.67 1.23 6.78
C GLY A 9 27.59 2.65 6.19
N PRO A 10 28.72 3.27 5.87
CA PRO A 10 28.74 4.61 5.27
C PRO A 10 27.78 4.72 4.08
N MET A 11 26.99 5.79 4.06
CA MET A 11 26.13 6.14 2.93
C MET A 11 26.90 7.05 1.97
N PHE A 12 26.65 6.89 0.67
CA PHE A 12 27.24 7.73 -0.38
C PHE A 12 26.13 8.34 -1.23
N LEU A 13 26.13 9.66 -1.40
CA LEU A 13 25.34 10.36 -2.41
C LEU A 13 26.28 11.07 -3.38
N GLY A 14 26.52 10.47 -4.54
CA GLY A 14 27.58 10.91 -5.45
C GLY A 14 28.96 10.87 -4.78
N ASN A 15 29.62 12.01 -4.67
CA ASN A 15 30.93 12.15 -4.01
C ASN A 15 30.83 12.54 -2.51
N ARG A 16 29.64 12.45 -1.91
CA ARG A 16 29.41 12.78 -0.48
C ARG A 16 29.24 11.51 0.35
N PRO A 17 30.31 10.97 0.97
CA PRO A 17 30.19 9.91 1.97
C PRO A 17 29.79 10.46 3.34
N SER A 18 29.04 9.68 4.12
CA SER A 18 28.84 9.95 5.55
C SER A 18 28.72 8.66 6.37
N GLU A 19 29.31 8.69 7.57
CA GLU A 19 29.21 7.65 8.61
C GLU A 19 28.38 8.13 9.82
N ASP A 20 28.03 9.42 9.87
CA ASP A 20 27.18 9.97 10.93
C ASP A 20 25.72 9.66 10.65
N ASN A 21 25.00 9.15 11.65
CA ASN A 21 23.61 8.70 11.46
C ASN A 21 22.64 9.83 11.10
N GLY A 22 22.87 11.06 11.58
CA GLY A 22 22.05 12.22 11.25
C GLY A 22 22.26 12.65 9.81
N GLU A 23 23.51 12.72 9.39
CA GLU A 23 23.89 13.01 8.01
C GLU A 23 23.46 11.90 7.04
N ILE A 24 23.53 10.63 7.43
CA ILE A 24 22.99 9.51 6.64
C ILE A 24 21.48 9.71 6.42
N ALA A 25 20.73 10.06 7.46
CA ALA A 25 19.30 10.34 7.31
C ALA A 25 19.03 11.54 6.39
N HIS A 26 19.90 12.55 6.43
CA HIS A 26 19.82 13.70 5.54
C HIS A 26 20.11 13.34 4.08
N LEU A 27 21.20 12.63 3.80
CA LEU A 27 21.55 12.14 2.45
C LEU A 27 20.47 11.21 1.89
N PHE A 28 19.86 10.39 2.74
CA PHE A 28 18.71 9.55 2.38
C PHE A 28 17.51 10.41 1.96
N ALA A 29 17.14 11.39 2.79
CA ALA A 29 16.04 12.29 2.47
C ALA A 29 16.30 13.09 1.18
N GLU A 30 17.53 13.56 0.98
CA GLU A 30 17.96 14.29 -0.21
C GLU A 30 17.79 13.45 -1.49
N PHE A 31 18.31 12.22 -1.51
CA PHE A 31 18.16 11.29 -2.63
C PHE A 31 16.68 11.07 -3.00
N PHE A 32 15.84 10.75 -2.01
CA PHE A 32 14.43 10.48 -2.29
C PHE A 32 13.65 11.74 -2.62
N SER A 33 14.05 12.91 -2.11
CA SER A 33 13.47 14.17 -2.54
C SER A 33 13.70 14.38 -4.03
N GLU A 34 14.90 14.15 -4.55
CA GLU A 34 15.23 14.26 -5.98
C GLU A 34 14.44 13.28 -6.83
N VAL A 35 14.36 12.00 -6.40
CA VAL A 35 13.62 10.96 -7.12
C VAL A 35 12.12 11.27 -7.20
N PHE A 36 11.53 11.78 -6.11
CA PHE A 36 10.08 11.97 -6.01
C PHE A 36 9.61 13.41 -6.30
N THR A 37 10.51 14.39 -6.46
CA THR A 37 10.17 15.74 -6.96
C THR A 37 10.17 15.83 -8.49
N ALA A 38 10.50 14.74 -9.20
CA ALA A 38 10.28 14.68 -10.63
C ALA A 38 8.79 14.93 -10.95
N HIS A 39 8.47 16.16 -11.37
CA HIS A 39 7.12 16.67 -11.68
C HIS A 39 6.43 15.99 -12.88
N HIS A 40 6.99 14.90 -13.39
CA HIS A 40 6.46 14.14 -14.51
C HIS A 40 5.99 12.76 -14.06
N ILE A 41 5.13 12.73 -13.05
CA ILE A 41 4.24 11.58 -12.87
C ILE A 41 3.20 11.70 -13.98
N VAL A 42 3.47 11.06 -15.12
CA VAL A 42 2.43 10.83 -16.12
C VAL A 42 1.46 9.87 -15.48
N SER A 43 0.29 10.36 -15.07
CA SER A 43 -0.77 9.47 -14.61
C SER A 43 -1.04 8.48 -15.74
N PRO A 44 -0.96 7.16 -15.49
CA PRO A 44 -1.36 6.19 -16.49
C PRO A 44 -2.79 6.52 -16.92
N ASN A 45 -2.97 6.72 -18.23
CA ASN A 45 -4.31 6.89 -18.78
C ASN A 45 -4.96 5.51 -18.82
N PHE A 46 -5.70 5.19 -17.76
CA PHE A 46 -6.53 4.01 -17.76
C PHE A 46 -7.78 4.32 -18.58
N ASN A 47 -8.05 3.51 -19.60
CA ASN A 47 -9.31 3.55 -20.34
C ASN A 47 -10.43 2.93 -19.48
N ILE A 48 -10.76 3.57 -18.36
CA ILE A 48 -11.85 3.17 -17.47
C ILE A 48 -13.09 3.93 -17.96
N PRO A 49 -14.18 3.22 -18.28
CA PRO A 49 -15.45 3.88 -18.58
C PRO A 49 -15.85 4.82 -17.43
N GLU A 50 -16.31 6.03 -17.77
CA GLU A 50 -16.85 6.97 -16.77
C GLU A 50 -18.06 6.37 -16.03
N VAL A 51 -18.74 5.42 -16.67
CA VAL A 51 -19.88 4.69 -16.12
C VAL A 51 -19.64 3.18 -16.25
N LEU A 52 -19.77 2.47 -15.14
CA LEU A 52 -19.76 1.02 -15.09
C LEU A 52 -21.19 0.49 -15.23
N ASP A 53 -21.46 -0.29 -16.29
CA ASP A 53 -22.75 -0.97 -16.45
C ASP A 53 -22.80 -2.25 -15.61
N LEU A 54 -23.53 -2.17 -14.48
CA LEU A 54 -23.72 -3.29 -13.57
C LEU A 54 -24.84 -4.24 -13.99
N THR A 55 -25.62 -3.93 -15.04
CA THR A 55 -26.74 -4.79 -15.49
C THR A 55 -26.27 -6.11 -16.09
N THR A 56 -25.01 -6.17 -16.51
CA THR A 56 -24.37 -7.37 -17.04
C THR A 56 -23.76 -8.27 -15.97
N VAL A 57 -23.62 -7.75 -14.74
CA VAL A 57 -23.03 -8.49 -13.62
C VAL A 57 -24.11 -9.38 -13.01
N SER A 58 -23.92 -10.69 -13.12
CA SER A 58 -24.77 -11.68 -12.46
C SER A 58 -23.92 -12.66 -11.67
N PHE A 59 -24.44 -13.08 -10.53
CA PHE A 59 -23.83 -14.08 -9.66
C PHE A 59 -24.86 -15.14 -9.34
N SER A 60 -24.44 -16.39 -9.32
CA SER A 60 -25.22 -17.47 -8.75
C SER A 60 -25.26 -17.36 -7.22
N SER A 61 -26.28 -17.95 -6.60
CA SER A 61 -26.34 -18.03 -5.14
C SER A 61 -25.11 -18.75 -4.57
N ALA A 62 -24.58 -19.76 -5.26
CA ALA A 62 -23.38 -20.48 -4.84
C ALA A 62 -22.14 -19.56 -4.78
N GLU A 63 -21.90 -18.78 -5.82
CA GLU A 63 -20.79 -17.81 -5.86
C GLU A 63 -20.92 -16.75 -4.77
N LEU A 64 -22.14 -16.31 -4.47
CA LEU A 64 -22.40 -15.37 -3.38
C LEU A 64 -22.04 -16.00 -2.02
N PHE A 65 -22.49 -17.22 -1.76
CA PHE A 65 -22.19 -17.94 -0.52
C PHE A 65 -20.69 -18.20 -0.35
N ASP A 66 -20.01 -18.63 -1.41
CA ASP A 66 -18.56 -18.85 -1.40
C ASP A 66 -17.81 -17.54 -1.14
N GLY A 67 -18.25 -16.44 -1.76
CA GLY A 67 -17.73 -15.10 -1.52
C GLY A 67 -17.82 -14.69 -0.04
N ILE A 68 -19.00 -14.82 0.57
CA ILE A 68 -19.23 -14.48 1.98
C ILE A 68 -18.38 -15.39 2.90
N ASN A 69 -18.37 -16.70 2.63
CA ASN A 69 -17.59 -17.66 3.41
C ASN A 69 -16.08 -17.45 3.29
N SER A 70 -15.59 -16.79 2.24
CA SER A 70 -14.18 -16.44 2.08
C SER A 70 -13.72 -15.21 2.92
N LEU A 71 -14.65 -14.42 3.48
CA LEU A 71 -14.34 -13.15 4.17
C LEU A 71 -13.58 -13.30 5.51
N LYS A 72 -12.28 -12.98 5.58
CA LYS A 72 -11.51 -13.14 6.83
C LYS A 72 -12.14 -12.37 8.02
N PRO A 73 -12.54 -13.04 9.12
CA PRO A 73 -13.27 -12.42 10.23
C PRO A 73 -12.38 -11.49 11.07
N SER A 74 -11.06 -11.63 10.96
CA SER A 74 -10.07 -10.80 11.63
C SER A 74 -9.74 -9.50 10.89
N LYS A 75 -10.33 -9.27 9.70
CA LYS A 75 -10.13 -8.01 8.98
C LYS A 75 -10.96 -6.88 9.62
N PRO A 76 -10.41 -5.65 9.66
CA PRO A 76 -11.17 -4.49 10.08
C PRO A 76 -12.34 -4.24 9.14
N CYS A 77 -13.35 -3.52 9.63
CA CYS A 77 -14.50 -3.13 8.83
C CYS A 77 -14.07 -2.26 7.65
N GLY A 78 -14.79 -2.39 6.54
CA GLY A 78 -14.63 -1.51 5.40
C GLY A 78 -15.20 -0.11 5.67
N PRO A 79 -15.26 0.75 4.63
CA PRO A 79 -15.87 2.08 4.71
C PRO A 79 -17.35 2.06 5.11
N ASP A 80 -18.02 0.91 4.97
CA ASP A 80 -19.40 0.65 5.37
C ASP A 80 -19.58 0.41 6.88
N GLY A 81 -18.50 0.17 7.62
CA GLY A 81 -18.53 -0.12 9.05
C GLY A 81 -19.08 -1.50 9.41
N ILE A 82 -19.26 -2.41 8.45
CA ILE A 82 -19.84 -3.74 8.71
C ILE A 82 -18.72 -4.78 8.90
N PRO A 83 -18.63 -5.43 10.07
CA PRO A 83 -17.65 -6.49 10.30
C PRO A 83 -17.93 -7.74 9.45
N SER A 84 -16.87 -8.35 8.91
CA SER A 84 -16.97 -9.63 8.17
C SER A 84 -17.55 -10.78 9.00
N ILE A 85 -17.40 -10.74 10.32
CA ILE A 85 -17.98 -11.75 11.22
C ILE A 85 -19.52 -11.69 11.24
N LEU A 86 -20.12 -10.52 11.05
CA LEU A 86 -21.58 -10.42 10.98
C LEU A 86 -22.07 -11.01 9.66
N LEU A 87 -21.45 -10.61 8.54
CA LEU A 87 -21.84 -11.08 7.21
C LEU A 87 -21.78 -12.61 7.04
N ARG A 88 -20.83 -13.27 7.70
CA ARG A 88 -20.70 -14.74 7.66
C ARG A 88 -21.73 -15.50 8.49
N ASN A 89 -22.35 -14.85 9.46
CA ASN A 89 -23.26 -15.50 10.43
C ASN A 89 -24.72 -15.04 10.27
N CYS A 90 -25.03 -14.36 9.16
CA CYS A 90 -26.39 -14.05 8.72
C CYS A 90 -26.93 -15.18 7.84
#